data_AF-A0A819CTS2-F1
#
_entry.id   AF-A0A819CTS2-F1
#
_cell.length_a   1.000
_cell.length_b   1.000
_cell.length_c   1.000
_cell.angle_alpha   90.00
_cell.angle_beta   90.00
_cell.angle_gamma   90.00
#
_symmetry.space_group_name_H-M   'P 1'
#
loop_
_entity.id
_entity.type
_entity.pdbx_description
1 polymer ?
#
loop_
_entity_poly.entity_id
_entity_poly.type
_entity_poly.pdbx_seq_one_letter_code
_entity_poly.pdbx_strand_id
1 'polypeptide(L)'
;MAVSIDDEKRVALFKSIGLNEQKSWETLKNNDITRLLESTINEAKTILSNENQISKSIGNLLYSLSTKSKQQIYHLHKYLIKYICEEKIKNEQQLIAAIDYLLTNPTEPIDQKALEESAGIGVNVTIDDIKRVVKEVIEENKSKLIDQGYNFSMNTLINEARYRLKWADGRLLKNEMDNQLVDLLGPNDRSSNNITKKQNNVVSSTDKSKISSKSINDRKFLI
;
A
#
# COMPACT_ATOMS: atom_id res chain seq x y z
N MET A 1 -36.55 -7.53 -12.69
CA MET A 1 -36.54 -8.84 -12.00
C MET A 1 -37.15 -8.62 -10.63
N ALA A 2 -38.13 -9.42 -10.24
CA ALA A 2 -38.60 -9.41 -8.86
C ALA A 2 -37.46 -9.89 -7.96
N VAL A 3 -37.08 -9.08 -6.99
CA VAL A 3 -36.11 -9.45 -5.96
C VAL A 3 -36.74 -10.56 -5.10
N SER A 4 -36.01 -11.65 -4.85
CA SER A 4 -36.51 -12.71 -3.97
C SER A 4 -36.31 -12.34 -2.50
N ILE A 5 -37.18 -12.84 -1.62
CA ILE A 5 -37.08 -12.63 -0.16
C ILE A 5 -35.72 -13.12 0.39
N ASP A 6 -35.14 -14.16 -0.21
CA ASP A 6 -33.84 -14.69 0.20
C ASP A 6 -32.69 -13.76 -0.23
N ASP A 7 -32.83 -13.06 -1.36
CA ASP A 7 -31.86 -12.04 -1.77
C ASP A 7 -31.85 -10.85 -0.79
N GLU A 8 -33.03 -10.41 -0.34
CA GLU A 8 -33.12 -9.34 0.67
C GLU A 8 -32.47 -9.73 2.00
N LYS A 9 -32.68 -10.98 2.45
CA LYS A 9 -32.04 -11.51 3.65
C LYS A 9 -30.51 -11.54 3.52
N ARG A 10 -30.00 -11.98 2.37
CA ARG A 10 -28.55 -11.99 2.11
C ARG A 10 -27.97 -10.59 2.03
N VAL A 11 -28.67 -9.65 1.40
CA VAL A 11 -28.27 -8.23 1.40
C VAL A 11 -28.22 -7.68 2.82
N ALA A 12 -29.22 -7.97 3.66
CA ALA A 12 -29.20 -7.58 5.06
C ALA A 12 -28.02 -8.22 5.82
N LEU A 13 -27.71 -9.49 5.57
CA LEU A 13 -26.56 -10.19 6.15
C LEU A 13 -25.24 -9.52 5.75
N PHE A 14 -25.06 -9.20 4.47
CA PHE A 14 -23.85 -8.54 3.96
C PHE A 14 -23.71 -7.12 4.49
N LYS A 15 -24.82 -6.36 4.58
CA LYS A 15 -24.85 -5.05 5.24
C LYS A 15 -24.47 -5.14 6.72
N SER A 16 -24.83 -6.22 7.41
CA SER A 16 -24.52 -6.41 8.85
C SER A 16 -23.03 -6.49 9.15
N ILE A 17 -22.20 -6.88 8.17
CA ILE A 17 -20.74 -6.91 8.28
C ILE A 17 -20.06 -5.65 7.71
N GLY A 18 -20.85 -4.64 7.32
CA GLY A 18 -20.34 -3.34 6.88
C GLY A 18 -20.17 -3.16 5.37
N LEU A 19 -20.70 -4.05 4.53
CA LEU A 19 -20.81 -3.80 3.09
C LEU A 19 -21.88 -2.73 2.82
N ASN A 20 -21.64 -1.93 1.77
CA ASN A 20 -22.67 -1.02 1.28
C ASN A 20 -23.74 -1.79 0.48
N GLU A 21 -24.88 -1.14 0.25
CA GLU A 21 -26.03 -1.74 -0.43
C GLU A 21 -25.70 -2.19 -1.86
N GLN A 22 -25.03 -1.32 -2.63
CA GLN A 22 -24.64 -1.63 -4.00
C GLN A 22 -23.74 -2.88 -4.10
N LYS A 23 -22.70 -2.96 -3.27
CA LYS A 23 -21.75 -4.07 -3.24
C LYS A 23 -22.41 -5.35 -2.75
N SER A 24 -23.40 -5.26 -1.86
CA SER A 24 -24.20 -6.41 -1.42
C SER A 24 -24.98 -7.00 -2.60
N TRP A 25 -25.65 -6.15 -3.39
CA TRP A 25 -26.35 -6.57 -4.61
C TRP A 25 -25.41 -7.11 -5.70
N GLU A 26 -24.25 -6.50 -5.88
CA GLU A 26 -23.25 -7.00 -6.84
C GLU A 26 -22.70 -8.37 -6.44
N THR A 27 -22.51 -8.61 -5.14
CA THR A 27 -22.02 -9.90 -4.63
C THR A 27 -23.01 -11.03 -4.94
N LEU A 28 -24.32 -10.77 -4.86
CA LEU A 28 -25.36 -11.73 -5.22
C LEU A 28 -25.31 -12.23 -6.67
N LYS A 29 -24.69 -11.47 -7.57
CA LYS A 29 -24.53 -11.91 -8.98
C LYS A 29 -23.59 -13.11 -9.10
N ASN A 30 -22.69 -13.30 -8.12
CA ASN A 30 -21.79 -14.45 -8.07
C ASN A 30 -22.28 -15.43 -7.00
N ASN A 31 -22.93 -16.52 -7.45
CA ASN A 31 -23.50 -17.54 -6.57
C ASN A 31 -22.45 -18.21 -5.67
N ASP A 32 -21.24 -18.44 -6.18
CA ASP A 32 -20.18 -19.12 -5.43
C ASP A 32 -19.66 -18.23 -4.30
N ILE A 33 -19.34 -16.96 -4.60
CA ILE A 33 -18.93 -15.98 -3.59
C ILE A 33 -20.06 -15.73 -2.60
N THR A 34 -21.31 -15.67 -3.06
CA THR A 34 -22.48 -15.47 -2.19
C THR A 34 -22.58 -16.57 -1.13
N ARG A 35 -22.53 -17.83 -1.55
CA ARG A 35 -22.61 -18.99 -0.65
C ARG A 35 -21.41 -19.05 0.30
N LEU A 36 -20.22 -18.78 -0.23
CA LEU A 36 -19.01 -18.79 0.57
C LEU A 36 -19.02 -17.68 1.63
N LEU A 37 -19.40 -16.46 1.25
CA LEU A 37 -19.51 -15.34 2.17
C LEU A 37 -20.58 -15.57 3.24
N GLU A 38 -21.74 -16.11 2.85
CA GLU A 38 -22.79 -16.50 3.79
C GLU A 38 -22.28 -17.50 4.83
N SER A 39 -21.59 -18.57 4.38
CA SER A 39 -20.96 -19.56 5.27
C SER A 39 -19.91 -18.93 6.19
N THR A 40 -19.04 -18.09 5.64
CA THR A 40 -17.95 -17.42 6.36
C THR A 40 -18.49 -16.49 7.46
N ILE A 41 -19.55 -15.74 7.17
CA ILE A 41 -20.19 -14.85 8.15
C ILE A 41 -20.85 -15.65 9.26
N ASN A 42 -21.56 -16.73 8.91
CA ASN A 42 -22.24 -17.56 9.90
C ASN A 42 -21.23 -18.21 10.86
N GLU A 43 -20.11 -18.71 10.35
CA GLU A 43 -19.01 -19.24 11.17
C GLU A 43 -18.34 -18.15 12.03
N ALA A 44 -18.14 -16.95 11.50
CA ALA A 44 -17.63 -15.84 12.30
C ALA A 44 -18.57 -15.48 13.46
N LYS A 45 -19.90 -15.52 13.24
CA LYS A 45 -20.91 -15.26 14.29
C LYS A 45 -20.91 -16.33 15.38
N THR A 46 -20.68 -17.60 15.04
CA THR A 46 -20.58 -18.66 16.06
C THR A 46 -19.35 -18.49 16.95
N ILE A 47 -18.25 -17.96 16.39
CA ILE A 47 -17.00 -17.72 17.14
C ILE A 47 -17.10 -16.48 18.03
N LEU A 48 -17.66 -15.37 17.54
CA LEU A 48 -17.69 -14.09 18.26
C LEU A 48 -18.75 -14.01 19.37
N SER A 49 -19.62 -15.01 19.51
CA SER A 49 -20.84 -15.01 20.35
C SER A 49 -21.87 -13.95 19.93
N ASN A 50 -23.16 -14.26 20.06
CA ASN A 50 -24.30 -13.50 19.51
C ASN A 50 -24.42 -12.01 19.96
N GLU A 51 -23.59 -11.55 20.90
CA GLU A 51 -23.64 -10.20 21.47
C GLU A 51 -22.68 -9.21 20.79
N ASN A 52 -21.64 -9.69 20.12
CA ASN A 52 -20.69 -8.82 19.42
C ASN A 52 -21.05 -8.67 17.96
N GLN A 53 -21.50 -7.47 17.60
CA GLN A 53 -21.65 -7.07 16.20
C GLN A 53 -20.31 -7.21 15.48
N ILE A 54 -20.32 -7.90 14.33
CA ILE A 54 -19.12 -7.99 13.47
C ILE A 54 -18.70 -6.57 13.09
N SER A 55 -17.51 -6.17 13.51
CA SER A 55 -16.96 -4.86 13.16
C SER A 55 -16.75 -4.76 11.66
N LYS A 56 -16.80 -3.54 11.12
CA LYS A 56 -16.55 -3.30 9.69
C LYS A 56 -15.17 -3.80 9.26
N SER A 57 -14.17 -3.75 10.13
CA SER A 57 -12.82 -4.25 9.86
C SER A 57 -12.81 -5.76 9.68
N ILE A 58 -13.43 -6.50 10.61
CA ILE A 58 -13.60 -7.96 10.52
C ILE A 58 -14.39 -8.31 9.26
N GLY A 59 -15.52 -7.63 9.03
CA GLY A 59 -16.37 -7.88 7.87
C GLY A 59 -15.66 -7.67 6.53
N ASN A 60 -14.82 -6.64 6.41
CA ASN A 60 -13.99 -6.43 5.23
C ASN A 60 -13.02 -7.61 5.01
N LEU A 61 -12.40 -8.15 6.07
CA LEU A 61 -11.51 -9.31 5.97
C LEU A 61 -12.27 -10.59 5.60
N LEU A 62 -13.46 -10.84 6.16
CA LEU A 62 -14.30 -11.99 5.79
C LEU A 62 -14.73 -11.91 4.31
N TYR A 63 -15.03 -10.69 3.82
CA TYR A 63 -15.30 -10.44 2.41
C TYR A 63 -14.07 -10.71 1.53
N SER A 64 -12.89 -10.22 1.93
CA SER A 64 -11.65 -10.49 1.20
C SER A 64 -11.33 -12.00 1.18
N LEU A 65 -11.54 -12.73 2.28
CA LEU A 65 -11.39 -14.18 2.33
C LEU A 65 -12.30 -14.87 1.29
N SER A 66 -13.56 -14.47 1.24
CA SER A 66 -14.56 -15.05 0.34
C SER A 66 -14.31 -14.73 -1.14
N THR A 67 -13.62 -13.62 -1.44
CA THR A 67 -13.38 -13.18 -2.83
C THR A 67 -11.98 -13.54 -3.36
N LYS A 68 -10.99 -13.73 -2.48
CA LYS A 68 -9.60 -14.00 -2.85
C LYS A 68 -9.20 -15.46 -2.69
N SER A 69 -9.96 -16.25 -1.94
CA SER A 69 -9.65 -17.66 -1.70
C SER A 69 -10.03 -18.55 -2.88
N LYS A 70 -9.39 -19.72 -2.97
CA LYS A 70 -9.66 -20.75 -3.97
C LYS A 70 -10.30 -21.97 -3.31
N GLN A 71 -11.12 -22.69 -4.06
CA GLN A 71 -11.86 -23.86 -3.57
C GLN A 71 -10.98 -24.93 -2.91
N GLN A 72 -9.71 -25.03 -3.32
CA GLN A 72 -8.71 -25.96 -2.76
C GLN A 72 -8.54 -25.85 -1.23
N ILE A 73 -8.83 -24.70 -0.62
CA ILE A 73 -8.59 -24.47 0.81
C ILE A 73 -9.85 -24.12 1.60
N TYR A 74 -11.05 -24.33 1.04
CA TYR A 74 -12.30 -23.99 1.73
C TYR A 74 -12.46 -24.75 3.05
N HIS A 75 -11.98 -26.00 3.13
CA HIS A 75 -11.99 -26.78 4.38
C HIS A 75 -11.10 -26.19 5.48
N LEU A 76 -10.14 -25.31 5.12
CA LEU A 76 -9.22 -24.66 6.05
C LEU A 76 -9.68 -23.25 6.46
N HIS A 77 -10.79 -22.73 5.91
CA HIS A 77 -11.28 -21.38 6.22
C HIS A 77 -11.56 -21.18 7.70
N LYS A 78 -12.01 -22.23 8.42
CA LYS A 78 -12.22 -22.21 9.87
C LYS A 78 -11.05 -21.63 10.67
N TYR A 79 -9.81 -21.90 10.24
CA TYR A 79 -8.61 -21.39 10.89
C TYR A 79 -8.43 -19.89 10.63
N LEU A 80 -8.63 -19.44 9.39
CA LEU A 80 -8.51 -18.03 9.03
C LEU A 80 -9.63 -17.19 9.65
N ILE A 81 -10.86 -17.70 9.67
CA ILE A 81 -12.00 -17.03 10.29
C ILE A 81 -11.73 -16.86 11.79
N LYS A 82 -11.26 -17.90 12.47
CA LYS A 82 -10.83 -17.81 13.87
C LYS A 82 -9.77 -16.71 14.08
N TYR A 83 -8.74 -16.66 13.24
CA TYR A 83 -7.71 -15.62 13.34
C TYR A 83 -8.19 -14.20 13.04
N ILE A 84 -9.15 -14.05 12.15
CA ILE A 84 -9.79 -12.76 11.88
C ILE A 84 -10.63 -12.34 13.10
N CYS A 85 -11.42 -13.25 13.66
CA CYS A 85 -12.26 -13.00 14.84
C CYS A 85 -11.43 -12.71 16.10
N GLU A 86 -10.27 -13.35 16.27
CA GLU A 86 -9.31 -13.10 17.35
C GLU A 86 -8.44 -11.84 17.10
N GLU A 87 -8.69 -11.10 16.00
CA GLU A 87 -7.90 -9.93 15.58
C GLU A 87 -6.38 -10.18 15.43
N LYS A 88 -6.01 -11.44 15.19
CA LYS A 88 -4.64 -11.85 14.86
C LYS A 88 -4.27 -11.42 13.44
N ILE A 89 -5.20 -11.59 12.50
CA ILE A 89 -5.12 -11.04 11.15
C ILE A 89 -5.84 -9.69 11.16
N LYS A 90 -5.08 -8.61 10.99
CA LYS A 90 -5.59 -7.23 11.13
C LYS A 90 -5.78 -6.53 9.80
N ASN A 91 -5.09 -6.98 8.75
CA ASN A 91 -5.12 -6.33 7.46
C ASN A 91 -5.16 -7.35 6.30
N GLU A 92 -5.52 -6.86 5.12
CA GLU A 92 -5.68 -7.69 3.93
C GLU A 92 -4.36 -8.33 3.48
N GLN A 93 -3.22 -7.68 3.73
CA GLN A 93 -1.91 -8.22 3.35
C GLN A 93 -1.57 -9.50 4.14
N GLN A 94 -1.82 -9.50 5.46
CA GLN A 94 -1.67 -10.69 6.31
C GLN A 94 -2.63 -11.80 5.87
N LEU A 95 -3.88 -11.45 5.52
CA LEU A 95 -4.86 -12.42 5.04
C LEU A 95 -4.45 -13.07 3.72
N ILE A 96 -4.00 -12.30 2.74
CA ILE A 96 -3.53 -12.83 1.45
C ILE A 96 -2.34 -13.76 1.65
N ALA A 97 -1.36 -13.36 2.48
CA ALA A 97 -0.21 -14.20 2.77
C ALA A 97 -0.60 -15.51 3.48
N ALA A 98 -1.58 -15.46 4.39
CA ALA A 98 -2.13 -16.65 5.03
C ALA A 98 -2.83 -17.57 4.01
N ILE A 99 -3.60 -17.01 3.09
CA ILE A 99 -4.23 -17.75 1.98
C ILE A 99 -3.14 -18.43 1.11
N ASP A 100 -2.09 -17.70 0.73
CA ASP A 100 -1.00 -18.24 -0.08
C ASP A 100 -0.24 -19.38 0.62
N TYR A 101 -0.03 -19.27 1.93
CA TYR A 101 0.55 -20.36 2.73
C TYR A 101 -0.33 -21.61 2.70
N LEU A 102 -1.64 -21.47 2.90
CA LEU A 102 -2.58 -22.59 2.87
C LEU A 102 -2.74 -23.20 1.47
N LEU A 103 -2.61 -22.41 0.41
CA LEU A 103 -2.59 -22.92 -0.96
C LEU A 103 -1.37 -23.79 -1.25
N THR A 104 -0.23 -23.44 -0.64
CA THR A 104 1.02 -24.22 -0.75
C THR A 104 1.01 -25.43 0.18
N ASN A 105 0.28 -25.36 1.29
CA ASN A 105 0.17 -26.41 2.31
C ASN A 105 -1.31 -26.75 2.61
N PRO A 106 -2.04 -27.39 1.67
CA PRO A 106 -3.49 -27.59 1.79
C PRO A 106 -3.89 -28.76 2.70
N THR A 107 -2.93 -29.48 3.29
CA THR A 107 -3.15 -30.69 4.08
C THR A 107 -3.29 -30.38 5.56
N GLU A 108 -4.23 -31.06 6.24
CA GLU A 108 -4.30 -31.07 7.70
C GLU A 108 -3.37 -32.16 8.29
N PRO A 109 -2.78 -31.95 9.48
CA PRO A 109 -2.88 -30.75 10.33
C PRO A 109 -2.03 -29.58 9.81
N ILE A 110 -2.52 -28.36 9.99
CA ILE A 110 -1.78 -27.14 9.65
C ILE A 110 -0.68 -26.91 10.69
N ASP A 111 0.55 -26.66 10.24
CA ASP A 111 1.58 -26.08 11.10
C ASP A 111 1.20 -24.62 11.42
N GLN A 112 0.66 -24.43 12.62
CA GLN A 112 0.19 -23.15 13.11
C GLN A 112 1.31 -22.11 13.17
N LYS A 113 2.52 -22.52 13.55
CA LYS A 113 3.66 -21.61 13.73
C LYS A 113 4.16 -21.13 12.38
N ALA A 114 4.29 -22.03 11.40
CA ALA A 114 4.68 -21.67 10.05
C ALA A 114 3.63 -20.81 9.34
N LEU A 115 2.33 -21.04 9.61
CA LEU A 115 1.27 -20.15 9.14
C LEU A 115 1.42 -18.74 9.75
N GLU A 116 1.59 -18.65 11.07
CA GLU A 116 1.72 -17.36 11.75
C GLU A 116 2.96 -16.57 11.26
N GLU A 117 4.11 -17.24 11.10
CA GLU A 117 5.34 -16.63 10.59
C GLU A 117 5.21 -16.17 9.14
N SER A 118 4.65 -17.00 8.26
CA SER A 118 4.51 -16.68 6.82
C SER A 118 3.52 -15.53 6.56
N ALA A 119 2.47 -15.44 7.38
CA ALA A 119 1.45 -14.40 7.33
C ALA A 119 1.76 -13.17 8.19
N GLY A 120 2.87 -13.16 8.94
CA GLY A 120 3.24 -12.04 9.82
C GLY A 120 2.25 -11.81 10.95
N ILE A 121 1.60 -12.86 11.42
CA ILE A 121 0.70 -12.81 12.56
C ILE A 121 1.54 -12.61 13.82
N GLY A 122 1.14 -11.65 14.66
CA GLY A 122 1.92 -11.24 15.83
C GLY A 122 3.06 -10.25 15.53
N VAL A 123 3.37 -9.99 14.25
CA VAL A 123 4.31 -8.92 13.89
C VAL A 123 3.58 -7.58 13.93
N ASN A 124 3.92 -6.75 14.91
CA ASN A 124 3.40 -5.38 15.02
C ASN A 124 4.51 -4.40 14.68
N VAL A 125 4.46 -3.82 13.47
CA VAL A 125 5.43 -2.79 13.06
C VAL A 125 5.04 -1.46 13.69
N THR A 126 5.90 -0.91 14.54
CA THR A 126 5.65 0.37 15.19
C THR A 126 6.08 1.56 14.32
N ILE A 127 5.61 2.76 14.67
CA ILE A 127 6.05 4.00 14.01
C ILE A 127 7.57 4.18 14.18
N ASP A 128 8.12 3.82 15.33
CA ASP A 128 9.55 3.94 15.60
C ASP A 128 10.38 2.95 14.76
N ASP A 129 9.86 1.75 14.50
CA ASP A 129 10.49 0.81 13.57
C ASP A 129 10.52 1.38 12.14
N ILE A 130 9.42 2.00 11.70
CA ILE A 130 9.34 2.67 10.40
C ILE A 130 10.38 3.79 10.33
N LYS A 131 10.41 4.69 11.33
CA LYS A 131 11.39 5.79 11.40
C LYS A 131 12.82 5.30 11.32
N ARG A 132 13.16 4.27 12.09
CA ARG A 132 14.50 3.67 12.13
C ARG A 132 14.89 3.13 10.75
N VAL A 133 14.05 2.30 10.15
CA VAL A 133 14.35 1.67 8.86
C VAL A 133 14.42 2.69 7.73
N VAL A 134 13.52 3.67 7.71
CA VAL A 134 13.55 4.76 6.73
C VAL A 134 14.88 5.52 6.83
N LYS A 135 15.32 5.84 8.06
CA LYS A 135 16.59 6.54 8.29
C LYS A 135 17.79 5.73 7.79
N GLU A 136 17.81 4.42 8.03
CA GLU A 136 18.86 3.52 7.53
C GLU A 136 18.90 3.53 5.99
N VAL A 137 17.75 3.36 5.34
CA VAL A 137 17.64 3.35 3.87
C VAL A 137 18.08 4.69 3.27
N ILE A 138 17.75 5.82 3.90
CA ILE A 138 18.21 7.14 3.47
C ILE A 138 19.72 7.29 3.64
N GLU A 139 20.27 6.88 4.79
CA GLU A 139 21.72 7.01 5.05
C GLU A 139 22.54 6.15 4.08
N GLU A 140 22.09 4.93 3.78
CA GLU A 140 22.73 4.04 2.80
C GLU A 140 22.70 4.60 1.37
N ASN A 141 21.68 5.39 1.03
CA ASN A 141 21.53 6.01 -0.30
C ASN A 141 21.92 7.51 -0.31
N LYS A 142 22.46 8.03 0.78
CA LYS A 142 22.67 9.48 1.00
C LYS A 142 23.55 10.15 -0.04
N SER A 143 24.63 9.50 -0.46
CA SER A 143 25.53 10.03 -1.49
C SER A 143 24.81 10.27 -2.82
N LYS A 144 23.97 9.30 -3.24
CA LYS A 144 23.15 9.41 -4.46
C LYS A 144 22.03 10.43 -4.29
N LEU A 145 21.44 10.54 -3.11
CA LEU A 145 20.40 11.52 -2.79
C LEU A 145 20.92 12.95 -2.82
N ILE A 146 22.13 13.20 -2.33
CA ILE A 146 22.75 14.54 -2.39
C ILE A 146 23.08 14.93 -3.83
N ASP A 147 23.56 13.98 -4.65
CA ASP A 147 23.94 14.23 -6.05
C ASP A 147 22.72 14.44 -6.96
N GLN A 148 21.69 13.59 -6.83
CA GLN A 148 20.53 13.59 -7.71
C GLN A 148 19.32 14.36 -7.15
N GLY A 149 19.33 14.70 -5.86
CA GLY A 149 18.20 15.33 -5.17
C GLY A 149 16.90 14.54 -5.36
N TYR A 150 15.82 15.27 -5.64
CA TYR A 150 14.49 14.70 -5.90
C TYR A 150 14.36 13.94 -7.23
N ASN A 151 15.39 13.93 -8.08
CA ASN A 151 15.40 13.08 -9.28
C ASN A 151 15.74 11.62 -8.95
N PHE A 152 16.26 11.34 -7.75
CA PHE A 152 16.46 9.98 -7.29
C PHE A 152 15.12 9.23 -7.20
N SER A 153 15.14 7.95 -7.57
CA SER A 153 13.92 7.15 -7.62
C SER A 153 13.38 6.85 -6.21
N MET A 154 12.40 7.65 -5.78
CA MET A 154 11.67 7.48 -4.53
C MET A 154 11.06 6.07 -4.40
N ASN A 155 10.58 5.50 -5.51
CA ASN A 155 10.05 4.14 -5.54
C ASN A 155 11.09 3.11 -5.11
N THR A 156 12.38 3.34 -5.38
CA THR A 156 13.46 2.45 -4.98
C THR A 156 13.62 2.44 -3.46
N LEU A 157 13.66 3.62 -2.83
CA LEU A 157 13.77 3.73 -1.37
C LEU A 157 12.56 3.11 -0.67
N ILE A 158 11.35 3.40 -1.16
CA ILE A 158 10.13 2.84 -0.59
C ILE A 158 10.12 1.31 -0.72
N ASN A 159 10.56 0.76 -1.86
CA ASN A 159 10.62 -0.69 -2.06
C ASN A 159 11.66 -1.35 -1.15
N GLU A 160 12.81 -0.70 -0.95
CA GLU A 160 13.84 -1.18 -0.02
C GLU A 160 13.35 -1.19 1.43
N ALA A 161 12.72 -0.10 1.87
CA ALA A 161 12.10 -0.03 3.19
C ALA A 161 10.97 -1.06 3.35
N ARG A 162 10.16 -1.30 2.31
CA ARG A 162 9.12 -2.36 2.30
C ARG A 162 9.71 -3.77 2.36
N TYR A 163 10.88 -4.00 1.78
CA TYR A 163 11.56 -5.28 1.88
C TYR A 163 11.97 -5.57 3.33
N ARG A 164 12.48 -4.56 4.04
CA ARG A 164 12.86 -4.66 5.46
C ARG A 164 11.65 -4.73 6.40
N LEU A 165 10.58 -3.99 6.09
CA LEU A 165 9.34 -3.95 6.87
C LEU A 165 8.15 -4.46 6.06
N LYS A 166 8.16 -5.77 5.77
CA LYS A 166 7.13 -6.43 4.95
C LYS A 166 5.71 -6.13 5.43
N TRP A 167 5.48 -6.06 6.75
CA TRP A 167 4.16 -5.90 7.36
C TRP A 167 3.83 -4.47 7.80
N ALA A 168 4.63 -3.47 7.39
CA ALA A 168 4.37 -2.06 7.71
C ALA A 168 3.18 -1.50 6.93
N ASP A 169 2.49 -0.53 7.53
CA ASP A 169 1.54 0.31 6.81
C ASP A 169 2.28 1.13 5.74
N GLY A 170 2.00 0.85 4.47
CA GLY A 170 2.66 1.49 3.34
C GLY A 170 2.43 3.00 3.25
N ARG A 171 1.31 3.52 3.79
CA ARG A 171 1.04 4.96 3.85
C ARG A 171 1.90 5.61 4.92
N LEU A 172 2.00 5.01 6.11
CA LEU A 172 2.89 5.50 7.17
C LEU A 172 4.35 5.48 6.74
N LEU A 173 4.78 4.39 6.10
CA LEU A 173 6.14 4.25 5.58
C LEU A 173 6.46 5.31 4.52
N LYS A 174 5.55 5.54 3.56
CA LYS A 174 5.74 6.59 2.55
C LYS A 174 5.79 7.98 3.18
N ASN A 175 4.87 8.29 4.09
CA ASN A 175 4.83 9.59 4.75
C ASN A 175 6.12 9.87 5.54
N GLU A 176 6.63 8.87 6.26
CA GLU A 176 7.88 9.01 7.00
C GLU A 176 9.09 9.19 6.06
N MET A 177 9.13 8.46 4.94
CA MET A 177 10.18 8.63 3.92
C MET A 177 10.14 10.03 3.30
N ASP A 178 8.95 10.55 2.96
CA ASP A 178 8.80 11.91 2.43
C ASP A 178 9.29 12.95 3.46
N ASN A 179 8.94 12.80 4.74
CA ASN A 179 9.37 13.70 5.82
C ASN A 179 10.91 13.74 5.94
N GLN A 180 11.55 12.57 6.05
CA GLN A 180 13.00 12.52 6.22
C GLN A 180 13.77 12.98 4.97
N LEU A 181 13.21 12.81 3.78
CA LEU A 181 13.79 13.37 2.55
C LEU A 181 13.69 14.89 2.51
N VAL A 182 12.58 15.48 2.97
CA VAL A 182 12.46 16.93 3.11
C VAL A 182 13.48 17.46 4.13
N ASP A 183 13.71 16.75 5.23
CA ASP A 183 14.73 17.12 6.21
C ASP A 183 16.15 17.07 5.63
N LEU A 184 16.44 16.11 4.74
CA LEU A 184 17.76 15.95 4.11
C LEU A 184 18.00 16.92 2.95
N LEU A 185 17.03 17.08 2.05
CA LEU A 185 17.16 17.79 0.77
C LEU A 185 16.55 19.19 0.79
N GLY A 186 15.76 19.52 1.82
CA GLY A 186 14.92 20.71 1.86
C GLY A 186 13.61 20.53 1.07
N PRO A 187 12.73 21.55 1.02
CA PRO A 187 11.46 21.49 0.30
C PRO A 187 11.67 21.15 -1.19
N ASN A 188 10.79 20.32 -1.75
CA ASN A 188 10.81 20.00 -3.18
C ASN A 188 10.32 21.18 -4.02
N ASP A 189 11.20 22.15 -4.27
CA ASP A 189 10.91 23.30 -5.12
C ASP A 189 11.00 22.88 -6.60
N ARG A 190 9.98 22.17 -7.09
CA ARG A 190 9.83 21.86 -8.53
C ARG A 190 9.74 23.13 -9.41
N SER A 191 9.67 24.33 -8.82
CA SER A 191 9.76 25.62 -9.52
C SER A 191 11.18 26.14 -9.69
N SER A 192 12.19 25.58 -9.00
CA SER A 192 13.59 26.00 -9.10
C SER A 192 14.43 24.98 -9.87
N ASN A 193 14.08 24.73 -11.14
CA ASN A 193 15.04 24.21 -12.10
C ASN A 193 16.05 25.32 -12.48
N ASN A 194 16.90 25.70 -11.53
CA ASN A 194 18.14 26.43 -11.82
C ASN A 194 19.28 25.70 -11.14
N ILE A 195 19.85 24.76 -11.90
CA ILE A 195 21.17 24.22 -11.66
C ILE A 195 22.13 25.41 -11.62
N THR A 196 22.42 25.94 -10.45
CA THR A 196 23.53 26.87 -10.28
C THR A 196 24.81 26.03 -10.32
N LYS A 197 25.36 25.90 -11.53
CA LYS A 197 26.79 25.60 -11.71
C LYS A 197 27.59 26.70 -11.03
N LYS A 198 27.94 26.50 -9.77
CA LYS A 198 28.94 27.34 -9.09
C LYS A 198 30.32 26.90 -9.57
N GLN A 199 30.71 27.34 -10.76
CA GLN A 199 32.12 27.36 -11.14
C GLN A 199 32.76 28.58 -10.48
N ASN A 200 33.68 28.30 -9.56
CA ASN A 200 34.66 29.26 -9.10
C ASN A 200 35.44 29.78 -10.30
N ASN A 201 35.45 31.10 -10.51
CA ASN A 201 36.63 31.75 -11.05
C ASN A 201 36.78 33.13 -10.40
N VAL A 202 37.91 33.26 -9.72
CA VAL A 202 38.45 34.49 -9.16
C VAL A 202 39.16 35.25 -10.30
N VAL A 203 39.20 36.58 -10.17
CA VAL A 203 40.20 37.53 -10.69
C VAL A 203 39.68 38.59 -11.70
N SER A 204 39.35 39.75 -11.10
CA SER A 204 39.77 41.14 -11.39
C SER A 204 39.35 41.90 -12.67
N SER A 205 38.63 43.02 -12.43
CA SER A 205 38.81 44.41 -12.95
C SER A 205 39.60 44.63 -14.26
N THR A 206 39.20 45.46 -15.23
CA THR A 206 38.90 46.91 -15.12
C THR A 206 38.39 47.48 -16.46
N ASP A 207 37.54 48.52 -16.37
CA ASP A 207 37.39 49.73 -17.20
C ASP A 207 36.93 49.74 -18.68
N LYS A 208 35.78 50.44 -18.85
CA LYS A 208 35.44 51.56 -19.77
C LYS A 208 35.46 51.40 -21.31
N SER A 209 34.23 51.53 -21.85
CA SER A 209 33.74 52.69 -22.62
C SER A 209 33.36 52.53 -24.11
N LYS A 210 32.12 53.01 -24.38
CA LYS A 210 31.64 53.86 -25.49
C LYS A 210 31.35 53.28 -26.90
N ILE A 211 30.04 53.38 -27.21
CA ILE A 211 29.39 54.12 -28.33
C ILE A 211 29.38 53.51 -29.75
N SER A 212 28.14 53.23 -30.19
CA SER A 212 27.47 53.46 -31.48
C SER A 212 28.26 53.38 -32.80
N SER A 213 27.71 52.67 -33.78
CA SER A 213 26.86 53.27 -34.84
C SER A 213 26.46 52.27 -35.93
N LYS A 214 25.33 52.59 -36.57
CA LYS A 214 24.71 52.01 -37.77
C LYS A 214 25.70 51.53 -38.85
N SER A 215 25.33 50.45 -39.55
CA SER A 215 25.25 50.52 -41.02
C SER A 215 24.29 49.46 -41.58
N ILE A 216 23.34 49.96 -42.36
CA ILE A 216 22.47 49.24 -43.28
C ILE A 216 23.29 48.97 -44.54
N ASN A 217 23.25 47.75 -45.10
CA ASN A 217 23.26 47.64 -46.56
C ASN A 217 22.67 46.33 -47.07
N ASP A 218 21.74 46.50 -47.99
CA ASP A 218 21.15 45.50 -48.88
C ASP A 218 22.20 44.73 -49.71
N ARG A 219 21.86 43.49 -50.09
CA ARG A 219 21.95 42.97 -51.47
C ARG A 219 21.43 41.52 -51.60
N LYS A 220 20.17 41.41 -52.03
CA LYS A 220 19.69 40.82 -53.32
C LYS A 220 20.48 39.65 -53.96
N PHE A 221 19.67 38.68 -54.46
CA PHE A 221 19.85 37.61 -55.48
C PHE A 221 19.79 36.16 -54.93
N LEU A 222 18.69 35.43 -55.18
CA LEU A 222 18.48 34.45 -56.28
C LEU A 222 19.50 33.29 -56.18
N ILE A 223 19.11 32.02 -56.01
CA ILE A 223 18.14 31.19 -56.74
C ILE A 223 17.46 30.21 -55.77
#